data_AF-A0A7C4NAA6-F1
#
_entry.id   AF-A0A7C4NAA6-F1
#
_cell.length_a   1.000
_cell.length_b   1.000
_cell.length_c   1.000
_cell.angle_alpha   90.00
_cell.angle_beta   90.00
_cell.angle_gamma   90.00
#
_symmetry.space_group_name_H-M   'P 1'
#
loop_
_entity.id
_entity.type
_entity.pdbx_description
1 polymer ?
#
loop_
_entity_poly.entity_id
_entity_poly.type
_entity_poly.pdbx_seq_one_letter_code
_entity_poly.pdbx_strand_id
1 'polypeptide(L)'
;MKRAKAARIPQLTESVHKIEEWKPFIQNALRESCSNGFAEGINVKIRVVQRMAYGYKDFEYFRLKIIQQFNFRDVQPIFDG
;
A
#
# COMPACT_ATOMS: atom_id res chain seq x y z
N MET A 1 13.62 9.94 -20.98
CA MET A 1 12.98 8.76 -21.60
C MET A 1 13.72 8.23 -22.84
N LYS A 2 13.98 9.04 -23.89
CA LYS A 2 14.56 8.56 -25.17
C LYS A 2 15.89 7.80 -25.06
N ARG A 3 16.83 8.31 -24.26
CA ARG A 3 18.13 7.64 -23.98
C ARG A 3 17.98 6.30 -23.26
N ALA A 4 17.00 6.19 -22.37
CA ALA A 4 16.74 4.98 -21.59
C ALA A 4 16.11 3.87 -22.44
N LYS A 5 15.19 4.22 -23.35
CA LYS A 5 14.65 3.29 -24.37
C LYS A 5 15.72 2.84 -25.38
N ALA A 6 16.68 3.72 -25.69
CA ALA A 6 17.79 3.42 -26.61
C ALA A 6 18.84 2.47 -26.03
N ALA A 7 18.92 2.32 -24.70
CA ALA A 7 19.90 1.46 -24.04
C ALA A 7 19.67 -0.05 -24.27
N ARG A 8 18.56 -0.45 -24.91
CA ARG A 8 18.17 -1.86 -25.18
C ARG A 8 18.20 -2.76 -23.95
N ILE A 9 18.01 -2.19 -22.76
CA ILE A 9 17.84 -2.94 -21.50
C ILE A 9 16.33 -3.08 -21.27
N PRO A 10 15.78 -4.31 -21.27
CA PRO A 10 14.34 -4.53 -21.13
C PRO A 10 13.78 -3.92 -19.83
N GLN A 11 14.45 -4.12 -18.70
CA GLN A 11 14.02 -3.62 -17.39
C GLN A 11 13.94 -2.09 -17.36
N LEU A 12 14.87 -1.41 -18.04
CA LEU A 12 14.90 0.04 -18.12
C LEU A 12 13.78 0.56 -19.05
N THR A 13 13.49 -0.17 -20.12
CA THR A 13 12.40 0.15 -21.05
C THR A 13 11.03 -0.01 -20.39
N GLU A 14 10.82 -1.10 -19.65
CA GLU A 14 9.61 -1.32 -18.85
C GLU A 14 9.42 -0.28 -17.75
N SER A 15 10.50 0.07 -17.05
CA SER A 15 10.45 1.10 -16.00
C SER A 15 10.04 2.45 -16.57
N VAL A 16 10.58 2.82 -17.74
CA VAL A 16 10.19 4.04 -18.46
C VAL A 16 8.73 4.00 -18.89
N HIS A 17 8.25 2.86 -19.39
CA HIS A 17 6.84 2.69 -19.77
C HIS A 17 5.91 2.90 -18.59
N LYS A 18 6.21 2.29 -17.42
CA LYS A 18 5.44 2.49 -16.19
C LYS A 18 5.42 3.95 -15.74
N ILE A 19 6.55 4.67 -15.82
CA ILE A 19 6.60 6.10 -15.47
C ILE A 19 5.74 6.92 -16.44
N GLU A 20 5.74 6.60 -17.74
CA GLU A 20 4.89 7.27 -18.73
C GLU A 20 3.40 7.03 -18.46
N GLU A 21 3.02 5.78 -18.15
CA GLU A 21 1.65 5.38 -17.79
C GLU A 21 1.17 6.04 -16.50
N TRP A 22 2.04 6.12 -15.48
CA TRP A 22 1.68 6.65 -14.15
C TRP A 22 1.86 8.17 -14.03
N LYS A 23 2.36 8.83 -15.08
CA LYS A 23 2.60 10.28 -15.13
C LYS A 23 1.47 11.15 -14.58
N PRO A 24 0.17 10.96 -14.92
CA PRO A 24 -0.89 11.79 -14.36
C PRO A 24 -1.00 11.69 -12.84
N PHE A 25 -0.82 10.49 -12.27
CA PHE A 25 -0.86 10.27 -10.82
C PHE A 25 0.35 10.89 -10.12
N ILE A 26 1.54 10.79 -10.72
CA ILE A 26 2.76 11.44 -10.21
C ILE A 26 2.57 12.95 -10.19
N GLN A 27 2.02 13.54 -11.26
CA GLN A 27 1.74 14.97 -11.31
C GLN A 27 0.71 15.39 -10.27
N ASN A 28 -0.31 14.56 -10.02
CA ASN A 28 -1.30 14.81 -8.98
C ASN A 28 -0.68 14.77 -7.58
N ALA A 29 0.15 13.76 -7.29
CA ALA A 29 0.84 13.61 -6.00
C ALA A 29 1.83 14.74 -5.70
N LEU A 30 2.37 15.42 -6.72
CA LEU A 30 3.23 16.59 -6.54
C LEU A 30 2.45 17.89 -6.33
N ARG A 31 1.17 17.94 -6.73
CA ARG A 31 0.28 19.10 -6.56
C ARG A 31 -0.42 19.07 -5.22
N GLU A 32 -0.89 17.89 -4.82
CA GLU A 32 -1.59 17.67 -3.57
C GLU A 32 -0.60 17.44 -2.42
N SER A 33 -0.87 17.99 -1.24
CA SER A 33 -0.08 17.73 -0.03
C SER A 33 -0.47 16.41 0.68
N CYS A 34 -1.27 15.57 0.03
CA CYS A 34 -1.75 14.32 0.60
C CYS A 34 -0.62 13.28 0.57
N SER A 35 -0.08 12.97 1.75
CA SER A 35 0.96 11.95 1.92
C SER A 35 0.36 10.55 2.02
N ASN A 36 0.91 9.60 1.26
CA ASN A 36 0.62 8.19 1.40
C ASN A 36 1.20 7.58 2.70
N GLY A 37 1.98 8.35 3.48
CA GLY A 37 2.69 7.87 4.67
C GLY A 37 1.77 7.27 5.75
N PHE A 38 0.54 7.78 5.88
CA PHE A 38 -0.43 7.21 6.81
C PHE A 38 -0.84 5.78 6.39
N ALA A 39 -1.20 5.59 5.11
CA ALA A 39 -1.56 4.28 4.58
C ALA A 39 -0.36 3.31 4.58
N GLU A 40 0.85 3.80 4.28
CA GLU A 40 2.07 3.01 4.39
C GLU A 40 2.35 2.57 5.83
N GLY A 41 2.16 3.46 6.81
CA GLY A 41 2.28 3.15 8.23
C GLY A 41 1.30 2.05 8.65
N ILE A 42 0.04 2.12 8.19
CA ILE A 42 -0.95 1.07 8.41
C ILE A 42 -0.48 -0.25 7.79
N ASN A 43 -0.08 -0.24 6.52
CA ASN A 43 0.36 -1.44 5.79
C ASN A 43 1.61 -2.09 6.40
N VAL A 44 2.52 -1.29 6.95
CA VAL A 44 3.69 -1.81 7.69
C VAL A 44 3.27 -2.50 8.97
N LYS A 45 2.40 -1.88 9.77
CA LYS A 45 1.92 -2.47 11.02
C LYS A 45 1.11 -3.75 10.76
N ILE A 46 0.27 -3.80 9.73
CA ILE A 46 -0.44 -5.03 9.31
C ILE A 46 0.56 -6.14 8.97
N ARG A 47 1.60 -5.85 8.17
CA ARG A 47 2.66 -6.83 7.87
C ARG A 47 3.42 -7.30 9.12
N VAL A 48 3.62 -6.43 10.12
CA VAL A 48 4.19 -6.83 11.41
C VAL A 48 3.25 -7.79 12.14
N VAL A 49 1.94 -7.51 12.19
CA VAL A 49 0.95 -8.44 12.78
C VAL A 49 0.95 -9.78 12.04
N GLN A 50 1.01 -9.79 10.70
CA GLN A 50 1.10 -11.01 9.91
C GLN A 50 2.33 -11.86 10.27
N ARG A 51 3.49 -11.21 10.44
CA ARG A 51 4.71 -11.92 10.87
C ARG A 51 4.65 -12.44 12.30
N MET A 52 3.83 -11.86 13.18
CA MET A 52 3.62 -12.36 14.54
C MET A 52 2.47 -13.38 14.62
N ALA A 53 1.68 -13.53 13.55
CA ALA A 53 0.46 -14.33 13.50
C ALA A 53 0.70 -15.82 13.20
N TYR A 54 1.89 -16.35 13.52
CA TYR A 54 2.15 -17.79 13.33
C TYR A 54 1.14 -18.61 14.15
N GLY A 55 0.37 -19.45 13.46
CA GLY A 55 -0.65 -20.32 14.07
C GLY A 55 -2.06 -19.71 14.16
N TYR A 56 -2.33 -18.54 13.57
CA TYR A 56 -3.70 -18.02 13.48
C TYR A 56 -4.49 -18.91 12.52
N LYS A 57 -5.53 -19.57 13.03
CA LYS A 57 -6.37 -20.49 12.25
C LYS A 57 -7.51 -19.79 11.50
N ASP A 58 -7.75 -18.52 11.81
CA ASP A 58 -8.92 -17.76 11.37
C ASP A 58 -8.53 -16.33 10.96
N PHE A 59 -9.02 -15.91 9.80
CA PHE A 59 -8.88 -14.54 9.30
C PHE A 59 -9.59 -13.53 10.21
N GLU A 60 -10.70 -13.91 10.84
CA GLU A 60 -11.43 -13.00 11.72
C GLU A 60 -10.61 -12.65 12.96
N TYR A 61 -9.88 -13.64 13.50
CA TYR A 61 -8.93 -13.39 14.58
C TYR A 61 -7.80 -12.45 14.14
N PHE A 62 -7.26 -12.63 12.94
CA PHE A 62 -6.26 -11.74 12.37
C PHE A 62 -6.78 -10.29 12.21
N ARG A 63 -8.01 -10.13 11.72
CA ARG A 63 -8.71 -8.84 11.60
C ARG A 63 -8.88 -8.16 12.97
N LEU A 64 -9.34 -8.89 13.98
CA LEU A 64 -9.45 -8.37 15.34
C LEU A 64 -8.10 -7.89 15.90
N LYS A 65 -7.01 -8.63 15.62
CA LYS A 65 -5.67 -8.22 16.03
C LYS A 65 -5.20 -6.95 15.33
N ILE A 66 -5.53 -6.76 14.04
CA ILE A 66 -5.29 -5.50 13.33
C ILE A 66 -6.06 -4.36 14.02
N ILE A 67 -7.37 -4.52 14.23
CA ILE A 67 -8.23 -3.49 14.85
C ILE A 67 -7.71 -3.09 16.23
N GLN A 68 -7.28 -4.07 17.03
CA GLN A 68 -6.66 -3.86 18.34
C GLN A 68 -5.40 -2.98 18.27
N GLN A 69 -4.53 -3.13 17.25
CA GLN A 69 -3.28 -2.37 17.15
C GLN A 69 -3.48 -0.87 16.88
N PHE A 70 -4.57 -0.52 16.21
CA PHE A 70 -4.85 0.86 15.84
C PHE A 70 -5.84 1.54 16.79
N ASN A 71 -6.25 0.84 17.87
CA ASN A 71 -7.15 1.34 18.90
C ASN A 71 -8.40 2.01 18.32
N PHE A 72 -8.95 1.42 17.26
CA PHE A 72 -10.22 1.79 16.64
C PHE A 72 -11.38 1.44 17.58
N ARG A 73 -11.45 2.09 18.76
CA ARG A 73 -12.46 1.79 19.79
C ARG A 73 -13.88 2.16 19.35
N ASP A 74 -14.03 2.94 18.28
CA ASP A 74 -15.31 3.47 17.81
C ASP A 74 -15.67 3.06 16.37
N VAL A 75 -14.95 2.11 15.76
CA VAL A 75 -15.31 1.64 14.41
C VAL A 75 -16.46 0.65 14.53
N GLN A 76 -17.68 1.17 14.40
CA GLN A 76 -18.89 0.37 14.25
C GLN A 76 -18.75 -0.56 13.03
N PRO A 77 -19.15 -1.85 13.12
CA PRO A 77 -19.18 -2.73 11.96
C PRO A 77 -20.09 -2.13 10.88
N ILE A 78 -19.56 -1.92 9.68
CA ILE A 78 -20.34 -1.42 8.52
C ILE A 78 -21.31 -2.51 7.99
N PHE A 79 -21.21 -3.74 8.50
CA PHE A 79 -21.92 -4.92 8.00
C PHE A 79 -22.80 -5.61 9.04
N ASP A 80 -23.21 -4.91 10.10
CA ASP A 80 -24.28 -5.42 10.96
C ASP A 80 -25.63 -4.95 10.37
N GLY A 81 -26.14 -5.75 9.45
CA GLY A 81 -27.47 -5.65 8.83
C GLY A 81 -27.97 -7.04 8.44
#